data_AF-A0A9D4N9S1-F1
#
_entry.id   AF-A0A9D4N9S1-F1
#
_cell.length_a   1.000
_cell.length_b   1.000
_cell.length_c   1.000
_cell.angle_alpha   90.00
_cell.angle_beta   90.00
_cell.angle_gamma   90.00
#
_symmetry.space_group_name_H-M   'P 1'
#
loop_
_entity.id
_entity.type
_entity.pdbx_description
1 polymer ?
#
loop_
_entity_poly.entity_id
_entity_poly.type
_entity_poly.pdbx_seq_one_letter_code
_entity_poly.pdbx_strand_id
1 'polypeptide(L)' 'MKSVLELHFIAVIDTLIACAKTPTQNLVPPNYKKDYINECASSPCKNGATCNDNVSKFNCSCEAGFTGHFCETDIDECA' A
#
# COMPACT_ATOMS: atom_id res chain seq x y z
N MET A 1 12.26 10.73 -42.24
CA MET A 1 13.60 10.82 -41.63
C MET A 1 13.52 11.87 -40.53
N LYS A 2 13.32 11.45 -39.28
CA LYS A 2 13.32 12.38 -38.13
C LYS A 2 14.77 12.55 -37.68
N SER A 3 15.23 13.80 -37.58
CA SER A 3 16.60 14.16 -37.19
C SER A 3 16.94 13.52 -35.83
N VAL A 4 18.11 12.90 -35.73
CA VAL A 4 18.63 12.27 -34.49
C VAL A 4 18.68 13.29 -33.32
N LEU A 5 18.67 14.59 -33.61
CA LEU A 5 18.58 15.68 -32.63
C LEU A 5 17.22 15.74 -31.91
N GLU A 6 16.12 15.40 -32.59
CA GLU A 6 14.77 15.34 -31.99
C GLU A 6 14.59 14.09 -31.11
N LEU A 7 15.30 12.99 -31.42
CA LEU A 7 15.22 11.74 -30.66
C LEU A 7 15.87 11.87 -29.27
N HIS A 8 16.93 12.68 -29.15
CA HIS A 8 17.59 12.96 -27.87
C HIS A 8 16.74 13.88 -26.98
N PHE A 9 16.09 14.90 -27.54
CA PHE A 9 15.21 15.78 -26.78
C PHE A 9 13.97 15.05 -26.25
N ILE A 10 13.36 14.17 -27.05
CA ILE A 10 12.21 13.34 -26.61
C ILE A 10 12.60 12.45 -25.43
N ALA A 11 13.77 11.79 -25.49
CA ALA A 11 14.26 10.94 -24.40
C ALA A 11 14.54 11.71 -23.10
N VAL A 12 15.00 12.97 -23.19
CA VAL A 12 15.20 13.85 -22.02
C VAL A 12 13.86 14.28 -21.41
N ILE A 13 12.85 14.55 -22.22
CA ILE A 13 11.51 14.92 -21.73
C ILE A 13 10.83 13.70 -21.07
N ASP A 14 10.98 12.49 -21.65
CA ASP A 14 10.48 11.23 -21.07
C ASP A 14 11.16 10.89 -19.73
N THR A 15 12.46 11.15 -19.59
CA THR A 15 13.19 10.95 -18.32
C THR A 15 12.85 12.01 -17.27
N LEU A 16 12.51 13.24 -17.67
CA LEU A 16 12.03 14.29 -16.75
C LEU A 16 10.60 14.01 -16.26
N ILE A 17 9.73 13.44 -17.11
CA ILE A 17 8.36 13.04 -16.73
C ILE A 17 8.37 11.78 -15.84
N ALA A 18 9.33 10.87 -16.03
CA ALA A 18 9.49 9.67 -15.20
C ALA A 18 9.80 9.96 -13.72
N CYS A 19 10.25 11.17 -13.37
CA CYS A 19 10.50 11.56 -11.97
C CYS A 19 9.20 11.69 -11.14
N ALA A 20 8.04 11.91 -11.78
CA ALA A 20 6.75 12.03 -11.10
C ALA A 20 6.02 10.70 -10.85
N LYS A 21 6.61 9.56 -11.24
CA LYS A 21 6.12 8.19 -10.93
C LYS A 21 7.22 7.32 -10.32
N THR A 22 7.98 7.87 -9.39
CA THR A 22 8.65 7.01 -8.42
C THR A 22 7.61 6.59 -7.38
N PRO A 23 7.48 5.29 -7.05
CA PRO A 23 6.74 4.90 -5.86
C PRO A 23 7.47 5.55 -4.69
N THR A 24 6.83 6.55 -4.07
CA THR A 24 7.19 7.13 -2.78
C THR A 24 6.95 6.09 -1.67
N GLN A 25 7.71 5.00 -1.72
CA GLN A 25 7.75 3.97 -0.69
C GLN A 25 9.20 3.73 -0.27
N ASN A 26 10.03 4.77 -0.18
CA ASN A 26 11.38 4.68 0.40
C ASN A 26 11.81 6.00 1.03
N LEU A 27 11.01 6.49 1.97
CA LEU A 27 11.44 7.42 3.02
C LEU A 27 11.50 6.69 4.37
N VAL A 28 11.96 5.45 4.38
CA VAL A 28 12.27 4.76 5.64
C VAL A 28 13.71 5.14 6.00
N PRO A 29 13.96 5.93 7.06
CA PRO A 29 15.31 6.30 7.46
C PRO A 29 16.14 5.04 7.79
N PRO A 30 17.48 5.09 7.65
CA PRO A 30 18.37 3.93 7.75
C PRO A 30 18.41 3.25 9.14
N ASN A 31 17.60 3.69 10.10
CA ASN A 31 17.48 3.12 11.45
C ASN A 31 16.03 2.76 11.82
N TYR A 32 15.23 2.36 10.84
CA TYR A 32 13.95 1.73 11.15
C TYR A 32 14.17 0.26 11.46
N LYS A 33 14.20 -0.08 12.75
CA LYS A 33 13.99 -1.46 13.20
C LYS A 33 12.54 -1.81 12.86
N LYS A 34 12.28 -2.18 11.59
CA LYS A 34 11.03 -2.86 11.24
C LYS A 34 11.12 -4.19 11.96
N ASP A 35 10.51 -4.28 13.13
CA ASP A 35 10.25 -5.58 13.75
C ASP A 35 9.30 -6.31 12.80
N TYR A 36 9.92 -7.11 11.92
CA TYR A 36 9.29 -7.85 10.84
C TYR A 36 8.63 -9.09 11.44
N ILE A 37 7.59 -8.84 12.22
CA ILE A 37 6.65 -9.87 12.64
C ILE A 37 5.50 -9.78 11.64
N ASN A 38 5.20 -10.87 10.95
CA ASN A 38 4.01 -10.92 10.09
C ASN A 38 2.80 -11.17 10.98
N GLU A 39 2.15 -10.10 11.43
CA GLU A 39 0.98 -10.22 12.29
C GLU A 39 -0.24 -10.81 11.55
N CYS A 40 -0.23 -10.81 10.21
CA CYS A 40 -1.26 -11.42 9.38
C CYS A 40 -1.11 -12.94 9.19
N ALA A 41 0.01 -13.54 9.63
CA ALA A 41 0.30 -14.96 9.43
C ALA A 41 -0.73 -15.90 10.08
N SER A 42 -1.39 -15.47 11.16
CA SER A 42 -2.44 -16.22 11.85
C SER A 42 -3.84 -16.00 11.25
N SER A 43 -3.97 -15.20 10.19
CA SER A 43 -5.25 -14.78 9.61
C SER A 43 -6.24 -14.24 10.67
N PRO A 44 -5.87 -13.16 11.39
CA PRO A 44 -6.65 -12.68 12.52
C PRO A 44 -8.01 -12.07 12.11
N CYS A 45 -8.09 -11.45 10.94
CA CYS A 45 -9.29 -10.78 10.42
C CYS A 45 -10.40 -11.79 10.07
N LYS A 46 -11.65 -11.42 10.36
CA LYS A 46 -12.86 -12.23 10.19
C LYS A 46 -13.71 -11.72 9.04
N ASN A 47 -14.73 -12.50 8.68
CA ASN A 47 -15.80 -12.09 7.76
C ASN A 47 -15.30 -11.58 6.39
N GLY A 48 -14.25 -12.20 5.86
CA GLY A 48 -13.68 -11.85 4.55
C GLY A 48 -12.79 -10.60 4.55
N ALA A 49 -12.56 -9.98 5.71
CA ALA A 49 -11.74 -8.77 5.81
C ALA A 49 -10.28 -9.00 5.39
N THR A 50 -9.70 -7.97 4.77
CA THR A 50 -8.29 -7.99 4.33
C THR A 50 -7.36 -7.62 5.48
N CYS A 51 -6.35 -8.44 5.75
CA CYS A 51 -5.32 -8.14 6.75
C CYS A 51 -4.17 -7.34 6.14
N ASN A 52 -3.88 -6.17 6.72
CA ASN A 52 -2.78 -5.30 6.33
C ASN A 52 -1.64 -5.39 7.36
N ASP A 53 -0.56 -6.05 6.98
CA ASP A 53 0.70 -6.09 7.73
C ASP A 53 1.32 -4.69 7.75
N ASN A 54 1.57 -4.15 8.94
CA ASN A 54 2.26 -2.88 9.09
C ASN A 54 3.58 -3.13 9.83
N VAL A 55 3.91 -2.31 10.82
CA VAL A 55 5.16 -2.46 11.55
C VAL A 55 4.84 -2.61 13.00
N SER A 56 5.13 -3.80 13.51
CA SER A 56 4.76 -4.23 14.86
C SER A 56 3.24 -4.17 15.12
N LYS A 57 2.43 -4.22 14.05
CA LYS A 57 0.97 -4.16 14.13
C LYS A 57 0.35 -4.60 12.81
N PHE A 58 -0.89 -5.06 12.88
CA PHE A 58 -1.76 -5.25 11.73
C PHE A 58 -3.00 -4.34 11.83
N ASN A 59 -3.70 -4.21 10.71
CA ASN A 59 -5.04 -3.65 10.66
C ASN A 59 -5.92 -4.49 9.73
N CYS A 60 -7.16 -4.74 10.12
CA CYS A 60 -8.16 -5.36 9.26
C CYS A 60 -8.95 -4.29 8.51
N SER A 61 -8.96 -4.37 7.18
CA SER A 61 -9.91 -3.64 6.34
C SER A 61 -11.18 -4.46 6.24
N CYS A 62 -12.21 -4.05 6.99
CA CYS A 62 -13.49 -4.74 7.03
C CYS A 62 -14.25 -4.60 5.71
N GLU A 63 -14.94 -5.67 5.34
CA GLU A 63 -15.96 -5.62 4.30
C GLU A 63 -17.16 -4.77 4.77
N ALA A 64 -17.97 -4.32 3.81
CA ALA A 64 -19.20 -3.59 4.12
C ALA A 64 -20.13 -4.45 5.00
N GLY A 65 -20.73 -3.84 6.02
CA GLY A 65 -21.56 -4.54 7.01
C GLY A 65 -20.78 -5.08 8.22
N PHE A 66 -19.45 -4.95 8.28
CA PHE A 66 -18.66 -5.42 9.43
C PHE A 66 -17.81 -4.32 10.08
N THR A 67 -17.62 -4.45 11.40
CA THR A 67 -16.81 -3.57 12.23
C THR A 67 -16.08 -4.36 13.33
N GLY A 68 -15.27 -3.68 14.15
CA GLY A 68 -14.42 -4.30 15.18
C GLY A 68 -12.95 -4.39 14.78
N HIS A 69 -12.08 -4.71 15.73
CA HIS A 69 -10.64 -4.76 15.49
C HIS A 69 -10.25 -5.89 14.53
N PHE A 70 -10.98 -7.00 14.60
CA PHE A 70 -10.84 -8.17 13.75
C PHE A 70 -11.96 -8.26 12.71
N CYS A 71 -12.78 -7.21 12.54
CA CYS A 71 -13.99 -7.23 11.72
C CYS A 71 -14.98 -8.33 12.15
N GLU A 72 -15.05 -8.61 13.45
CA GLU A 72 -15.84 -9.69 14.05
C GLU A 72 -17.31 -9.34 14.29
N THR A 73 -17.64 -8.04 14.27
CA THR A 73 -18.97 -7.54 14.62
C THR A 73 -19.74 -7.17 13.36
N ASP A 74 -20.95 -7.70 13.22
CA ASP A 74 -21.91 -7.32 12.18
C ASP A 74 -22.55 -5.98 12.55
N ILE A 75 -22.72 -5.08 11.56
CA ILE A 75 -23.34 -3.78 11.75
C ILE A 75 -24.84 -3.97 11.57
N ASP A 76 -25.63 -3.77 12.61
CA ASP A 76 -27.09 -3.71 12.46
C ASP A 76 -27.49 -2.40 11.78
N GLU A 77 -27.81 -2.47 10.49
CA GLU A 77 -28.20 -1.28 9.72
C GLU A 77 -29.64 -0.82 9.97
N CYS A 78 -30.40 -1.52 10.83
CA CYS A 78 -31.84 -1.31 11.02
C CYS A 78 -32.23 -0.77 12.42
N ALA A 79 -31.28 -0.30 13.23
CA ALA A 79 -31.51 0.16 14.61
C ALA A 79 -32.10 1.58 14.73
#